data_AF-A0A1V0AKS8-F1
#
_entry.id   AF-A0A1V0AKS8-F1
#
_cell.length_a   1.000
_cell.length_b   1.000
_cell.length_c   1.000
_cell.angle_alpha   90.00
_cell.angle_beta   90.00
_cell.angle_gamma   90.00
#
_symmetry.space_group_name_H-M   'P 1'
#
loop_
_entity.id
_entity.type
_entity.pdbx_description
1 polymer ?
#
loop_
_entity_poly.entity_id
_entity_poly.type
_entity_poly.pdbx_seq_one_letter_code
_entity_poly.pdbx_strand_id
1 'polypeptide(L)'
;MIQTNVHYSYLRTAKITFYVVLIVVALVTAVISAEHLHGILVVPFSLAVGTVIGGLVACVIAIWPVLRAIWWWLPEITFVLLLVGGWAYLQEQTSPIITGVIYASIIAPISLIPVLRRSTLALAWCVIVRHRLRACFISFLPTDRHGHLPFIGLAIPTPVGERVRVWLRPGLSADEIEKQLGKIAVACWAASVTVTKARKTNAASIYLDIKRREVLGGMVGSPLTEDLPTAEVPAITPPVAAVPAQLDLADVPDIDDTDTTERPAKKNGRSPAAGGTFAPTAPDNPDLDWV
;
A
#
# COMPACT_ATOMS: atom_id res chain seq x y z
N MET A 1 -1.80 -18.64 -9.06
CA MET A 1 -1.31 -19.61 -8.05
C MET A 1 -0.95 -19.00 -6.68
N ILE A 2 -0.68 -17.69 -6.55
CA ILE A 2 -0.30 -17.11 -5.23
C ILE A 2 -1.52 -16.90 -4.31
N GLN A 3 -2.69 -16.56 -4.87
CA GLN A 3 -3.93 -16.31 -4.08
C GLN A 3 -4.50 -17.58 -3.43
N THR A 4 -4.31 -18.75 -4.06
CA THR A 4 -4.77 -20.04 -3.52
C THR A 4 -4.04 -20.39 -2.23
N ASN A 5 -2.72 -20.18 -2.17
CA ASN A 5 -1.90 -20.53 -1.01
C ASN A 5 -2.26 -19.75 0.26
N VAL A 6 -2.65 -18.48 0.11
CA VAL A 6 -3.03 -17.62 1.24
C VAL A 6 -4.36 -18.07 1.85
N HIS A 7 -5.34 -18.45 1.03
CA HIS A 7 -6.64 -18.94 1.51
C HIS A 7 -6.50 -20.25 2.32
N TYR A 8 -5.63 -21.16 1.88
CA TYR A 8 -5.33 -22.39 2.60
C TYR A 8 -4.63 -22.13 3.96
N SER A 9 -3.80 -21.10 4.06
CA SER A 9 -3.13 -20.75 5.32
C SER A 9 -4.12 -20.33 6.42
N TYR A 10 -5.14 -19.53 6.07
CA TYR A 10 -6.15 -19.09 7.03
C TYR A 10 -7.08 -20.23 7.47
N LEU A 11 -7.49 -21.09 6.54
CA LEU A 11 -8.30 -22.26 6.86
C LEU A 11 -7.56 -23.25 7.75
N ARG A 12 -6.25 -23.46 7.52
CA ARG A 12 -5.41 -24.30 8.40
C ARG A 12 -5.30 -23.70 9.80
N THR A 13 -5.03 -22.41 9.90
CA THR A 13 -4.93 -21.71 11.19
C THR A 13 -6.26 -21.78 11.95
N ALA A 14 -7.39 -21.53 11.28
CA ALA A 14 -8.72 -21.61 11.89
C ALA A 14 -9.05 -23.03 12.38
N LYS A 15 -8.68 -24.07 11.62
CA LYS A 15 -8.85 -25.48 12.04
C LYS A 15 -8.01 -25.81 13.27
N ILE A 16 -6.74 -25.43 13.29
CA ILE A 16 -5.85 -25.67 14.45
C ILE A 16 -6.41 -24.95 15.68
N THR A 17 -6.79 -23.68 15.55
CA THR A 17 -7.38 -22.93 16.67
C THR A 17 -8.70 -23.52 17.14
N PHE A 18 -9.56 -24.00 16.24
CA PHE A 18 -10.79 -24.70 16.60
C PHE A 18 -10.53 -25.88 17.53
N TYR A 19 -9.62 -26.78 17.15
CA TYR A 19 -9.32 -27.96 17.97
C TYR A 19 -8.67 -27.59 19.31
N VAL A 20 -7.75 -26.63 19.32
CA VAL A 20 -7.10 -26.17 20.57
C VAL A 20 -8.12 -25.55 21.52
N VAL A 21 -8.97 -24.64 21.03
CA VAL A 21 -10.00 -23.99 21.85
C VAL A 21 -11.04 -25.00 22.31
N LEU A 22 -11.47 -25.93 21.45
CA LEU A 22 -12.40 -27.00 21.82
C LEU A 22 -11.85 -27.82 22.98
N ILE A 23 -10.59 -28.29 22.89
CA ILE A 23 -9.97 -29.11 23.95
C ILE A 23 -9.85 -28.32 25.25
N VAL A 24 -9.33 -27.08 25.20
CA VAL A 24 -9.13 -26.26 26.40
C VAL A 24 -10.46 -25.92 27.06
N VAL A 25 -11.45 -25.46 26.29
CA VAL A 25 -12.78 -25.11 26.82
C VAL A 25 -13.49 -26.34 27.34
N ALA A 26 -13.47 -27.47 26.63
CA ALA A 26 -14.10 -28.70 27.09
C ALA A 26 -13.47 -29.19 28.41
N LEU A 27 -12.15 -29.14 28.55
CA LEU A 27 -11.47 -29.51 29.81
C LEU A 27 -11.88 -28.58 30.97
N VAL A 28 -11.87 -27.26 30.74
CA VAL A 28 -12.27 -26.28 31.78
C VAL A 28 -13.74 -26.44 32.16
N THR A 29 -14.64 -26.60 31.18
CA THR A 29 -16.06 -26.82 31.44
C THR A 29 -16.31 -28.15 32.15
N ALA A 30 -15.58 -29.22 31.80
CA ALA A 30 -15.71 -30.52 32.47
C ALA A 30 -15.33 -30.44 33.95
N VAL A 31 -14.26 -29.73 34.30
CA VAL A 31 -13.82 -29.53 35.70
C VAL A 31 -14.91 -28.80 36.51
N ILE A 32 -15.47 -27.73 35.95
CA ILE A 32 -16.51 -26.93 36.64
C ILE A 32 -17.83 -27.71 36.75
N SER A 33 -18.21 -28.42 35.70
CA SER A 33 -19.47 -29.19 35.66
C SER A 33 -19.46 -30.45 36.52
N ALA A 34 -18.28 -30.99 36.86
CA ALA A 34 -18.15 -32.19 37.69
C ALA A 34 -18.72 -32.00 39.11
N GLU A 35 -18.78 -30.76 39.61
CA GLU A 35 -19.34 -30.45 40.93
C GLU A 35 -20.88 -30.35 40.94
N HIS A 36 -21.50 -30.21 39.76
CA HIS A 36 -22.92 -29.83 39.64
C HIS A 36 -23.77 -30.87 38.90
N LEU A 37 -23.17 -31.72 38.06
CA LEU A 37 -23.87 -32.69 37.21
C LEU A 37 -23.43 -34.13 37.53
N HIS A 38 -24.33 -35.09 37.38
CA HIS A 38 -23.98 -36.52 37.40
C HIS A 38 -22.92 -36.82 36.34
N GLY A 39 -21.90 -37.64 36.69
CA GLY A 39 -20.71 -37.87 35.86
C GLY A 39 -20.99 -38.29 34.41
N ILE A 40 -22.13 -38.91 34.14
CA ILE A 40 -22.54 -39.30 32.78
C ILE A 40 -22.87 -38.08 31.89
N LEU A 41 -23.41 -36.99 32.46
CA LEU A 41 -23.81 -35.79 31.71
C LEU A 41 -22.68 -34.76 31.55
N VAL A 42 -21.61 -34.86 32.34
CA VAL A 42 -20.49 -33.91 32.31
C VAL A 42 -19.77 -33.92 30.96
N VAL A 43 -19.54 -35.11 30.40
CA VAL A 43 -18.82 -35.28 29.13
C VAL A 43 -19.58 -34.71 27.93
N PRO A 44 -20.87 -35.05 27.67
CA PRO A 44 -21.59 -34.47 26.53
C PRO A 44 -21.81 -32.96 26.69
N PHE A 45 -22.02 -32.46 27.91
CA PHE A 45 -22.22 -31.03 28.16
C PHE A 45 -20.96 -30.20 27.87
N SER A 46 -19.81 -30.63 28.39
CA SER A 46 -18.53 -29.94 28.16
C SER A 46 -18.10 -29.97 26.69
N LEU A 47 -18.36 -31.08 25.98
CA LEU A 47 -18.12 -31.18 24.54
C LEU A 47 -19.03 -30.23 23.74
N ALA A 48 -20.31 -30.12 24.11
CA ALA A 48 -21.24 -29.20 23.47
C ALA A 48 -20.82 -27.73 23.66
N VAL A 49 -20.43 -27.35 24.87
CA VAL A 49 -19.94 -25.98 25.15
C VAL A 49 -18.63 -25.70 24.40
N GLY A 50 -17.69 -26.64 24.40
CA GLY A 50 -16.42 -26.54 23.69
C GLY A 50 -16.58 -26.39 22.18
N THR A 51 -17.51 -27.12 21.56
CA THR A 51 -17.80 -27.01 20.12
C THR A 51 -18.42 -25.67 19.75
N VAL A 52 -19.35 -25.15 20.56
CA VAL A 52 -19.97 -23.83 20.33
C VAL A 52 -18.93 -22.70 20.43
N ILE A 53 -18.14 -22.68 21.50
CA ILE A 53 -17.14 -21.62 21.73
C ILE A 53 -15.99 -21.74 20.72
N GLY A 54 -15.46 -22.95 20.49
CA GLY A 54 -14.43 -23.20 19.49
C GLY A 54 -14.88 -22.81 18.07
N GLY A 55 -16.13 -23.14 17.72
CA GLY A 55 -16.74 -22.77 16.45
C GLY A 55 -16.83 -21.26 16.27
N LEU A 56 -17.26 -20.52 17.30
CA LEU A 56 -17.35 -19.06 17.27
C LEU A 56 -15.97 -18.43 17.04
N VAL A 57 -14.95 -18.85 17.78
CA VAL A 57 -13.58 -18.35 17.62
C VAL A 57 -13.02 -18.65 16.23
N ALA A 58 -13.23 -19.88 15.73
CA ALA A 58 -12.80 -20.27 14.39
C ALA A 58 -13.49 -19.44 13.30
N CYS A 59 -14.80 -19.18 13.44
CA CYS A 59 -15.54 -18.29 12.55
C CYS A 59 -14.97 -16.86 12.57
N VAL A 60 -14.68 -16.30 13.74
CA VAL A 60 -14.07 -14.97 13.85
C VAL A 60 -12.72 -14.90 13.12
N ILE A 61 -11.88 -15.91 13.27
CA ILE A 61 -10.56 -15.96 12.59
C ILE A 61 -10.72 -16.11 11.08
N ALA A 62 -11.65 -16.96 10.62
CA ALA A 62 -11.93 -17.16 9.20
C ALA A 62 -12.54 -15.91 8.55
N ILE A 63 -13.38 -15.18 9.28
CA ILE A 63 -14.04 -13.95 8.82
C ILE A 63 -13.13 -12.73 8.92
N TRP A 64 -12.15 -12.72 9.83
CA TRP A 64 -11.21 -11.61 10.03
C TRP A 64 -10.63 -10.99 8.74
N PRO A 65 -10.10 -11.74 7.76
CA PRO A 65 -9.59 -11.14 6.52
C PRO A 65 -10.67 -10.40 5.73
N VAL A 66 -11.91 -10.93 5.73
CA VAL A 66 -13.07 -10.33 5.06
C VAL A 66 -13.53 -9.09 5.83
N LEU A 67 -13.67 -9.17 7.15
CA LEU A 67 -14.06 -8.03 7.98
C LEU A 67 -13.06 -6.89 7.85
N ARG A 68 -11.76 -7.21 7.86
CA ARG A 68 -10.71 -6.24 7.57
C ARG A 68 -10.93 -5.63 6.21
N ALA A 69 -11.09 -6.42 5.14
CA ALA A 69 -11.34 -5.93 3.79
C ALA A 69 -12.58 -5.02 3.70
N ILE A 70 -13.68 -5.38 4.36
CA ILE A 70 -14.89 -4.57 4.45
C ILE A 70 -14.61 -3.27 5.18
N TRP A 71 -13.91 -3.29 6.31
CA TRP A 71 -13.55 -2.08 7.06
C TRP A 71 -12.72 -1.09 6.23
N TRP A 72 -11.88 -1.60 5.33
CA TRP A 72 -11.14 -0.77 4.37
C TRP A 72 -12.03 -0.13 3.30
N TRP A 73 -13.03 -0.84 2.83
CA TRP A 73 -13.99 -0.39 1.81
C TRP A 73 -15.19 0.34 2.41
N LEU A 74 -15.35 0.32 3.73
CA LEU A 74 -16.44 0.95 4.46
C LEU A 74 -16.67 2.41 4.05
N PRO A 75 -15.67 3.31 3.96
CA PRO A 75 -15.94 4.68 3.52
C PRO A 75 -16.48 4.77 2.08
N GLU A 76 -16.00 3.92 1.17
CA GLU A 76 -16.48 3.89 -0.23
C GLU A 76 -17.89 3.31 -0.31
N ILE A 77 -18.14 2.20 0.40
CA ILE A 77 -19.46 1.56 0.50
C ILE A 77 -20.46 2.51 1.13
N THR A 78 -20.10 3.18 2.23
CA THR A 78 -20.96 4.16 2.89
C THR A 78 -21.27 5.34 1.97
N PHE A 79 -20.30 5.82 1.20
CA PHE A 79 -20.55 6.90 0.24
C PHE A 79 -21.51 6.48 -0.88
N VAL A 80 -21.29 5.31 -1.49
CA VAL A 80 -22.18 4.77 -2.54
C VAL A 80 -23.57 4.47 -1.98
N LEU A 81 -23.65 3.87 -0.78
CA LEU A 81 -24.91 3.57 -0.11
C LEU A 81 -25.69 4.85 0.20
N LEU A 82 -25.02 5.89 0.67
CA LEU A 82 -25.66 7.17 0.98
C LEU A 82 -26.18 7.84 -0.30
N LEU A 83 -25.39 7.81 -1.38
CA LEU A 83 -25.75 8.45 -2.65
C LEU A 83 -26.86 7.69 -3.39
N VAL A 84 -26.73 6.38 -3.56
CA VAL A 84 -27.71 5.56 -4.28
C VAL A 84 -28.91 5.21 -3.41
N GLY A 85 -28.65 4.75 -2.18
CA GLY A 85 -29.70 4.39 -1.22
C GLY A 85 -30.47 5.60 -0.74
N GLY A 86 -29.79 6.73 -0.48
CA GLY A 86 -30.46 7.98 -0.16
C GLY A 86 -31.31 8.51 -1.30
N TRP A 87 -30.86 8.37 -2.56
CA TRP A 87 -31.66 8.72 -3.73
C TRP A 87 -32.92 7.85 -3.84
N ALA A 88 -32.77 6.52 -3.79
CA ALA A 88 -33.88 5.58 -3.91
C ALA A 88 -34.90 5.78 -2.77
N TYR A 89 -34.44 5.93 -1.53
CA TYR A 89 -35.30 6.19 -0.38
C TYR A 89 -36.07 7.51 -0.50
N LEU A 90 -35.44 8.58 -1.00
CA LEU A 90 -36.13 9.85 -1.24
C LEU A 90 -37.17 9.75 -2.38
N GLN A 91 -36.90 8.96 -3.42
CA GLN A 91 -37.85 8.76 -4.53
C GLN A 91 -39.12 8.02 -4.09
N GLU A 92 -39.03 7.13 -3.10
CA GLU A 92 -40.20 6.44 -2.57
C GLU A 92 -41.12 7.37 -1.76
N GLN A 93 -40.56 8.39 -1.11
CA GLN A 93 -41.32 9.29 -0.23
C GLN A 93 -41.68 10.63 -0.86
N THR A 94 -41.07 11.01 -1.98
CA THR A 94 -41.13 12.38 -2.49
C THR A 94 -41.06 12.41 -4.01
N SER A 95 -41.64 13.46 -4.62
CA SER A 95 -41.61 13.62 -6.07
C SER A 95 -40.17 13.72 -6.60
N PRO A 96 -39.89 13.19 -7.80
CA PRO A 96 -38.53 13.15 -8.36
C PRO A 96 -37.88 14.52 -8.49
N ILE A 97 -38.70 15.57 -8.69
CA ILE A 97 -38.26 16.96 -8.81
C ILE A 97 -37.68 17.44 -7.48
N ILE A 98 -38.35 17.21 -6.36
CA ILE A 98 -37.90 17.68 -5.05
C ILE A 98 -36.62 16.93 -4.63
N THR A 99 -36.54 15.62 -4.89
CA THR A 99 -35.31 14.84 -4.67
C THR A 99 -34.14 15.39 -5.46
N GLY A 100 -34.37 15.73 -6.74
CA GLY A 100 -33.38 16.39 -7.58
C GLY A 100 -32.92 17.74 -7.02
N VAL A 101 -33.85 18.56 -6.52
CA VAL A 101 -33.54 19.86 -5.90
C VAL A 101 -32.72 19.70 -4.62
N ILE A 102 -33.03 18.72 -3.76
CA ILE A 102 -32.26 18.46 -2.53
C ILE A 102 -30.82 18.08 -2.87
N TYR A 103 -30.61 17.16 -3.80
CA TYR A 103 -29.27 16.77 -4.25
C TYR A 103 -28.53 17.93 -4.92
N ALA A 104 -29.20 18.69 -5.78
CA ALA A 104 -28.63 19.88 -6.41
C ALA A 104 -28.21 20.93 -5.35
N SER A 105 -29.01 21.11 -4.30
CA SER A 105 -28.71 22.01 -3.18
C SER A 105 -27.48 21.58 -2.37
N ILE A 106 -27.15 20.29 -2.32
CA ILE A 106 -25.91 19.79 -1.68
C ILE A 106 -24.71 19.93 -2.62
N ILE A 107 -24.88 19.63 -3.92
CA ILE A 107 -23.80 19.66 -4.91
C ILE A 107 -23.41 21.09 -5.31
N ALA A 108 -24.37 22.01 -5.37
CA ALA A 108 -24.18 23.40 -5.73
C ALA A 108 -23.18 24.14 -4.81
N PRO A 109 -23.30 24.13 -3.46
CA PRO A 109 -22.35 24.81 -2.59
C PRO A 109 -20.95 24.17 -2.67
N ILE A 110 -20.85 22.86 -2.87
CA ILE A 110 -19.56 22.18 -3.09
C ILE A 110 -18.88 22.72 -4.36
N SER A 111 -19.64 23.01 -5.41
CA SER A 111 -19.10 23.53 -6.68
C SER A 111 -18.84 25.03 -6.65
N LEU A 112 -19.68 25.80 -5.96
CA LEU A 112 -19.65 27.26 -5.94
C LEU A 112 -18.64 27.81 -4.92
N ILE A 113 -18.48 27.14 -3.77
CA ILE A 113 -17.58 27.59 -2.70
C ILE A 113 -16.19 26.96 -2.91
N PRO A 114 -15.16 27.76 -3.24
CA PRO A 114 -13.83 27.22 -3.57
C PRO A 114 -13.18 26.49 -2.39
N VAL A 115 -13.54 26.85 -1.15
CA VAL A 115 -13.07 26.17 0.07
C VAL A 115 -13.64 24.76 0.15
N LEU A 116 -14.95 24.58 -0.04
CA LEU A 116 -15.60 23.27 -0.01
C LEU A 116 -15.08 22.38 -1.15
N ARG A 117 -14.96 22.93 -2.36
CA ARG A 117 -14.39 22.22 -3.51
C ARG A 117 -12.97 21.70 -3.23
N ARG A 118 -12.12 22.52 -2.59
CA ARG A 118 -10.75 22.12 -2.23
C ARG A 118 -10.76 21.03 -1.17
N SER A 119 -11.62 21.11 -0.17
CA SER A 119 -11.75 20.10 0.88
C SER A 119 -12.28 18.76 0.35
N THR A 120 -13.31 18.77 -0.50
CA THR A 120 -13.85 17.53 -1.09
C THR A 120 -12.86 16.89 -2.05
N LEU A 121 -12.14 17.68 -2.86
CA LEU A 121 -11.05 17.17 -3.69
C LEU A 121 -9.93 16.58 -2.83
N ALA A 122 -9.54 17.23 -1.73
CA ALA A 122 -8.51 16.70 -0.84
C ALA A 122 -8.92 15.36 -0.20
N LEU A 123 -10.19 15.22 0.21
CA LEU A 123 -10.74 13.96 0.71
C LEU A 123 -10.81 12.88 -0.38
N ALA A 124 -11.26 13.24 -1.58
CA ALA A 124 -11.31 12.32 -2.72
C ALA A 124 -9.90 11.81 -3.08
N TRP A 125 -8.91 12.70 -3.08
CA TRP A 125 -7.51 12.33 -3.27
C TRP A 125 -6.99 11.40 -2.17
N CYS A 126 -7.36 11.62 -0.90
CA CYS A 126 -7.01 10.71 0.20
C CYS A 126 -7.52 9.27 -0.05
N VAL A 127 -8.74 9.12 -0.58
CA VAL A 127 -9.30 7.81 -0.94
C VAL A 127 -8.53 7.18 -2.12
N ILE A 128 -8.29 7.95 -3.18
CA ILE A 128 -7.55 7.49 -4.37
C ILE A 128 -6.14 7.05 -3.98
N VAL A 129 -5.42 7.85 -3.19
CA VAL A 129 -4.06 7.53 -2.75
C VAL A 129 -4.04 6.27 -1.92
N ARG A 130 -4.99 6.09 -0.99
CA ARG A 130 -5.11 4.87 -0.20
C ARG A 130 -5.30 3.64 -1.08
N HIS A 131 -6.15 3.73 -2.11
CA HIS A 131 -6.38 2.64 -3.07
C HIS A 131 -5.12 2.35 -3.92
N ARG A 132 -4.48 3.38 -4.46
CA ARG A 132 -3.29 3.22 -5.31
C ARG A 132 -2.07 2.74 -4.54
N LEU A 133 -1.86 3.23 -3.31
CA LEU A 133 -0.81 2.71 -2.42
C LEU A 133 -0.99 1.21 -2.23
N ARG A 134 -2.23 0.74 -2.01
CA ARG A 134 -2.52 -0.69 -1.88
C ARG A 134 -2.11 -1.48 -3.13
N ALA A 135 -2.53 -1.02 -4.32
CA ALA A 135 -2.16 -1.65 -5.59
C ALA A 135 -0.64 -1.66 -5.81
N CYS A 136 0.04 -0.56 -5.45
CA CYS A 136 1.49 -0.44 -5.51
C CYS A 136 2.19 -1.43 -4.57
N PHE A 137 1.75 -1.55 -3.31
CA PHE A 137 2.33 -2.49 -2.36
C PHE A 137 2.10 -3.94 -2.74
N ILE A 138 1.00 -4.26 -3.44
CA ILE A 138 0.78 -5.61 -4.00
C ILE A 138 1.78 -5.91 -5.13
N SER A 139 2.14 -4.90 -5.92
CA SER A 139 2.89 -5.10 -7.17
C SER A 139 4.41 -4.97 -7.01
N PHE A 140 4.88 -4.08 -6.13
CA PHE A 140 6.29 -3.68 -6.06
C PHE A 140 7.03 -4.16 -4.82
N LEU A 141 6.31 -4.50 -3.75
CA LEU A 141 6.97 -4.93 -2.53
C LEU A 141 7.44 -6.38 -2.70
N PRO A 142 8.72 -6.69 -2.46
CA PRO A 142 9.21 -8.06 -2.43
C PRO A 142 8.31 -8.82 -1.48
N THR A 143 7.53 -9.73 -2.03
CA THR A 143 6.58 -10.50 -1.24
C THR A 143 7.42 -11.44 -0.40
N ASP A 144 7.65 -11.09 0.87
CA ASP A 144 7.98 -12.09 1.88
C ASP A 144 7.00 -13.23 1.69
N ARG A 145 7.49 -14.48 1.80
CA ARG A 145 6.82 -15.75 1.47
C ARG A 145 5.39 -15.92 2.05
N HIS A 146 4.96 -15.01 2.92
CA HIS A 146 3.66 -14.93 3.60
C HIS A 146 2.64 -13.93 3.01
N GLY A 147 2.97 -13.09 2.02
CA GLY A 147 1.95 -12.34 1.25
C GLY A 147 1.16 -11.29 2.04
N HIS A 148 1.67 -10.84 3.19
CA HIS A 148 0.91 -9.94 4.07
C HIS A 148 1.16 -8.48 3.75
N LEU A 149 0.12 -7.82 3.25
CA LEU A 149 0.15 -6.39 2.91
C LEU A 149 0.32 -5.52 4.17
N PRO A 150 1.23 -4.52 4.18
CA PRO A 150 1.37 -3.58 5.29
C PRO A 150 0.05 -2.84 5.56
N PHE A 151 -0.17 -2.49 6.82
CA PHE A 151 -1.42 -1.84 7.23
C PHE A 151 -1.33 -0.34 6.91
N ILE A 152 -2.03 0.10 5.87
CA ILE A 152 -2.02 1.50 5.38
C ILE A 152 -3.04 2.30 6.18
N GLY A 153 -2.69 2.96 7.28
CA GLY A 153 -3.62 3.77 8.06
C GLY A 153 -4.27 4.95 7.32
N LEU A 154 -4.94 5.82 8.08
CA LEU A 154 -5.66 6.97 7.53
C LEU A 154 -4.74 7.91 6.75
N ALA A 155 -5.25 8.41 5.62
CA ALA A 155 -4.68 9.54 4.89
C ALA A 155 -5.33 10.82 5.43
N ILE A 156 -4.50 11.75 5.92
CA ILE A 156 -4.93 13.05 6.43
C ILE A 156 -4.54 14.10 5.38
N PRO A 157 -5.47 14.96 4.95
CA PRO A 157 -5.17 16.02 4.00
C PRO A 157 -4.25 17.05 4.65
N THR A 158 -3.23 17.49 3.93
CA THR A 158 -2.32 18.56 4.32
C THR A 158 -2.33 19.68 3.27
N PRO A 159 -1.90 20.91 3.59
CA PRO A 159 -1.94 22.03 2.63
C PRO A 159 -1.17 21.76 1.31
N VAL A 160 -0.16 20.89 1.37
CA VAL A 160 0.80 20.60 0.28
C VAL A 160 0.46 19.30 -0.47
N GLY A 161 -0.40 18.47 0.12
CA GLY A 161 -0.67 17.12 -0.35
C GLY A 161 -1.31 16.29 0.75
N GLU A 162 -0.79 15.10 1.02
CA GLU A 162 -1.44 14.12 1.89
C GLU A 162 -0.41 13.44 2.80
N ARG A 163 -0.77 13.24 4.07
CA ARG A 163 0.04 12.48 5.03
C ARG A 163 -0.64 11.15 5.29
N VAL A 164 0.00 10.05 4.90
CA VAL A 164 -0.52 8.69 5.10
C VAL A 164 0.28 8.00 6.19
N ARG A 165 -0.40 7.55 7.25
CA ARG A 165 0.24 6.74 8.28
C ARG A 165 0.34 5.30 7.79
N VAL A 166 1.53 4.71 7.69
CA VAL A 166 1.69 3.30 7.33
C VAL A 166 2.34 2.56 8.49
N TRP A 167 1.76 1.41 8.83
CA TRP A 167 2.29 0.51 9.83
C TRP A 167 2.92 -0.69 9.13
N LEU A 168 4.25 -0.77 9.23
CA LEU A 168 5.06 -1.83 8.65
C LEU A 168 4.93 -3.08 9.53
N ARG A 169 4.75 -4.22 8.88
CA ARG A 169 4.87 -5.54 9.53
C ARG A 169 6.37 -5.87 9.68
N PRO A 170 6.79 -6.60 10.73
CA PRO A 170 8.14 -7.16 10.80
C PRO A 170 8.49 -7.90 9.50
N GLY A 171 9.62 -7.53 8.89
CA GLY A 171 10.05 -7.98 7.55
C GLY A 171 10.30 -6.81 6.58
N LEU A 172 9.62 -5.68 6.77
CA LEU A 172 9.81 -4.48 5.96
C LEU A 172 10.52 -3.38 6.76
N SER A 173 11.67 -2.91 6.26
CA SER A 173 12.41 -1.79 6.85
C SER A 173 12.01 -0.46 6.22
N ALA A 174 12.21 0.64 6.96
CA ALA A 174 12.01 1.99 6.42
C ALA A 174 12.98 2.29 5.27
N ASP A 175 14.22 1.80 5.37
CA ASP A 175 15.28 2.03 4.39
C ASP A 175 14.96 1.36 3.03
N GLU A 176 14.26 0.23 3.05
CA GLU A 176 13.80 -0.43 1.81
C GLU A 176 12.69 0.36 1.11
N ILE A 177 11.79 0.98 1.89
CA ILE A 177 10.78 1.89 1.33
C ILE A 177 11.44 3.15 0.76
N GLU A 178 12.48 3.66 1.43
CA GLU A 178 13.22 4.84 1.00
C GLU A 178 13.85 4.65 -0.38
N LYS A 179 14.45 3.48 -0.64
CA LYS A 179 14.97 3.10 -1.97
C LYS A 179 13.90 3.06 -3.06
N GLN A 180 12.64 2.80 -2.69
CA GLN A 180 11.53 2.64 -3.62
C GLN A 180 10.60 3.87 -3.70
N LEU A 181 10.96 4.99 -3.08
CA LEU A 181 10.13 6.21 -3.07
C LEU A 181 9.76 6.71 -4.47
N GLY A 182 10.69 6.62 -5.43
CA GLY A 182 10.43 7.01 -6.82
C GLY A 182 9.32 6.18 -7.47
N LYS A 183 9.29 4.87 -7.23
CA LYS A 183 8.23 3.99 -7.75
C LYS A 183 6.88 4.31 -7.09
N ILE A 184 6.90 4.56 -5.79
CA ILE A 184 5.70 4.96 -5.04
C ILE A 184 5.17 6.31 -5.52
N ALA A 185 6.05 7.29 -5.80
CA ALA A 185 5.66 8.59 -6.32
C ALA A 185 4.93 8.48 -7.67
N VAL A 186 5.47 7.69 -8.60
CA VAL A 186 4.84 7.41 -9.90
C VAL A 186 3.51 6.67 -9.72
N ALA A 187 3.48 5.65 -8.86
CA ALA A 187 2.27 4.88 -8.58
C ALA A 187 1.18 5.69 -7.86
N CYS A 188 1.52 6.75 -7.14
CA CYS A 188 0.56 7.63 -6.47
C CYS A 188 0.22 8.90 -7.26
N TRP A 189 0.82 9.10 -8.44
CA TRP A 189 0.75 10.35 -9.22
C TRP A 189 1.10 11.57 -8.36
N ALA A 190 2.21 11.47 -7.64
CA ALA A 190 2.74 12.53 -6.78
C ALA A 190 4.02 13.12 -7.37
N ALA A 191 4.29 14.38 -7.07
CA ALA A 191 5.53 15.06 -7.49
C ALA A 191 6.72 14.54 -6.66
N SER A 192 6.54 14.39 -5.35
CA SER A 192 7.52 13.77 -4.47
C SER A 192 6.86 13.06 -3.30
N VAL A 193 7.53 12.04 -2.76
CA VAL A 193 7.09 11.30 -1.58
C VAL A 193 8.26 11.26 -0.61
N THR A 194 8.01 11.64 0.64
CA THR A 194 9.00 11.64 1.71
C THR A 194 8.55 10.74 2.85
N VAL A 195 9.48 9.98 3.42
CA VAL A 195 9.20 9.07 4.55
C VAL A 195 9.71 9.71 5.84
N THR A 196 8.85 9.80 6.85
CA THR A 196 9.21 10.27 8.19
C THR A 196 8.87 9.20 9.21
N LYS A 197 9.79 8.89 10.13
CA LYS A 197 9.51 7.96 11.24
C LYS A 197 8.49 8.61 12.18
N ALA A 198 7.41 7.90 12.51
CA ALA A 198 6.34 8.46 13.32
C ALA A 198 6.73 8.65 14.79
N ARG A 199 7.67 7.84 15.28
CA ARG A 199 8.22 7.95 16.64
C ARG A 199 9.66 7.47 16.62
N LYS A 200 10.54 8.13 17.38
CA LYS A 200 11.96 7.73 17.52
C LYS A 200 12.11 6.31 18.07
N THR A 201 11.17 5.85 18.89
CA THR A 201 11.17 4.53 19.53
C THR A 201 10.50 3.42 18.72
N ASN A 202 9.65 3.75 17.73
CA ASN A 202 8.87 2.75 16.99
C ASN A 202 9.16 2.84 15.49
N ALA A 203 10.05 1.97 15.01
CA ALA A 203 10.37 1.84 13.59
C ALA A 203 9.20 1.27 12.75
N ALA A 204 8.26 0.57 13.38
CA ALA A 204 7.10 -0.03 12.71
C ALA A 204 6.07 1.00 12.22
N SER A 205 6.10 2.24 12.70
CA SER A 205 5.16 3.28 12.27
C SER A 205 5.88 4.38 11.50
N ILE A 206 5.51 4.58 10.24
CA ILE A 206 6.02 5.66 9.39
C ILE A 206 4.88 6.55 8.89
N TYR A 207 5.21 7.79 8.59
CA TYR A 207 4.39 8.70 7.82
C TYR A 207 4.98 8.80 6.41
N LEU A 208 4.16 8.52 5.39
CA LEU A 208 4.46 8.89 4.02
C LEU A 208 3.79 10.24 3.75
N ASP A 209 4.61 11.25 3.55
CA ASP A 209 4.18 12.58 3.12
C ASP A 209 4.26 12.63 1.61
N ILE A 210 3.09 12.67 0.97
CA ILE A 210 2.91 12.65 -0.47
C ILE A 210 2.63 14.09 -0.91
N LYS A 211 3.59 14.71 -1.59
CA LYS A 211 3.47 16.08 -2.09
C LYS A 211 3.02 16.05 -3.54
N ARG A 212 1.87 16.68 -3.80
CA ARG A 212 1.32 16.87 -5.15
C ARG A 212 1.55 18.29 -5.68
N ARG A 213 1.60 19.26 -4.77
CA ARG A 213 1.84 20.66 -5.09
C ARG A 213 3.20 21.07 -4.59
N GLU A 214 3.92 21.82 -5.41
CA GLU A 214 5.16 22.45 -5.02
C GLU A 214 4.83 23.75 -4.28
N VAL A 215 5.13 23.82 -2.98
CA VAL A 215 4.90 25.02 -2.16
C VAL A 215 5.82 26.17 -2.52
N LEU A 216 6.94 25.89 -3.18
CA LEU A 216 7.97 26.87 -3.55
C LEU A 216 7.86 27.34 -5.02
N GLY A 217 6.87 26.86 -5.77
CA GLY A 217 6.60 27.35 -7.13
C GLY A 217 5.95 28.75 -7.15
N GLY A 218 5.41 29.20 -6.01
CA GLY A 218 5.14 30.61 -5.80
C GLY A 218 6.45 31.31 -5.45
N MET A 219 6.76 32.43 -6.08
CA MET A 219 7.92 33.25 -5.70
C MET A 219 7.77 33.64 -4.22
N VAL A 220 8.45 32.90 -3.33
CA VAL A 220 8.63 33.32 -1.95
C VAL A 220 9.73 34.37 -2.00
N GLY A 221 9.37 35.63 -1.76
CA GLY A 221 10.35 36.69 -1.58
C GLY A 221 11.34 36.24 -0.53
N SER A 222 12.62 36.13 -0.91
CA SER A 222 13.66 35.77 0.04
C SER A 222 13.72 36.88 1.09
N PRO A 223 13.63 36.58 2.40
CA PRO A 223 13.76 37.60 3.45
C PRO A 223 15.14 38.28 3.42
N LEU A 224 16.12 37.67 2.76
CA LEU A 224 17.44 38.27 2.49
C LEU A 224 17.39 39.47 1.55
N THR A 225 16.26 39.71 0.86
CA THR A 225 16.08 40.87 -0.02
C THR A 225 15.68 42.12 0.79
N GLU A 226 15.16 41.94 2.01
CA GLU A 226 14.67 43.04 2.86
C GLU A 226 15.81 43.74 3.62
N ASP A 227 16.92 43.04 3.87
CA ASP A 227 18.11 43.56 4.57
C ASP A 227 19.22 44.08 3.65
N LEU A 228 19.02 44.04 2.32
CA LEU A 228 19.99 44.62 1.38
C LEU A 228 19.63 46.09 1.13
N PRO A 229 20.49 47.07 1.48
CA PRO A 229 20.27 48.46 1.13
C PRO A 229 20.22 48.61 -0.40
N THR A 230 19.03 48.92 -0.92
CA THR A 230 18.68 49.07 -2.35
C THR A 230 19.53 50.14 -3.09
N ALA A 231 20.37 50.89 -2.39
CA ALA A 231 21.18 51.96 -2.97
C ALA A 231 22.48 51.50 -3.64
N GLU A 232 22.94 50.26 -3.40
CA GLU A 232 24.27 49.84 -3.88
C GLU A 232 24.36 48.34 -4.18
N VAL A 233 23.35 47.80 -4.87
CA VAL A 233 23.51 46.54 -5.59
C VAL A 233 23.87 46.91 -7.03
N PRO A 234 25.16 46.82 -7.46
CA PRO A 234 25.47 46.90 -8.87
C PRO A 234 24.62 45.83 -9.56
N ALA A 235 23.97 46.15 -10.67
CA ALA A 235 23.29 45.16 -11.48
C ALA A 235 24.29 44.04 -11.78
N ILE A 236 24.23 42.95 -11.01
CA ILE A 236 24.95 41.73 -11.31
C ILE A 236 24.22 41.23 -12.55
N THR A 237 24.71 41.68 -13.70
CA THR A 237 24.52 40.98 -14.94
C THR A 237 24.94 39.56 -14.60
N PRO A 238 24.06 38.55 -14.68
CA PRO A 238 24.50 37.18 -14.46
C PRO A 238 25.72 37.01 -15.35
N PRO A 239 26.92 36.67 -14.81
CA PRO A 239 28.02 36.37 -15.69
C PRO A 239 27.47 35.26 -16.58
N VAL A 240 27.34 35.56 -17.87
CA VAL A 240 27.31 34.52 -18.88
C VAL A 240 28.56 33.73 -18.53
N ALA A 241 28.38 32.58 -17.90
CA ALA A 241 29.46 31.67 -17.64
C ALA A 241 29.97 31.35 -19.04
N ALA A 242 31.01 32.05 -19.47
CA ALA A 242 31.93 31.53 -20.44
C ALA A 242 32.34 30.21 -19.81
N VAL A 243 31.74 29.13 -20.30
CA VAL A 243 32.14 27.76 -19.97
C VAL A 243 33.66 27.79 -20.06
N PRO A 244 34.41 27.67 -18.95
CA PRO A 244 35.85 27.54 -19.07
C PRO A 244 36.04 26.24 -19.82
N ALA A 245 36.44 26.36 -21.08
CA ALA A 245 37.05 25.25 -21.78
C ALA A 245 38.21 24.80 -20.89
N GLN A 246 38.23 23.51 -20.59
CA GLN A 246 39.28 22.81 -19.85
C GLN A 246 39.22 22.96 -18.32
N LEU A 247 38.34 22.15 -17.72
CA LEU A 247 38.75 21.43 -16.52
C LEU A 247 39.80 20.40 -16.98
N ASP A 248 41.07 20.82 -16.94
CA ASP A 248 42.24 20.04 -17.34
C ASP A 248 42.45 18.90 -16.33
N LEU A 249 41.82 17.76 -16.59
CA LEU A 249 42.09 16.52 -15.88
C LEU A 249 43.47 16.05 -16.34
N ALA A 250 44.42 15.92 -15.42
CA ALA A 250 45.73 15.34 -15.75
C ALA A 250 45.54 13.99 -16.44
N ASP A 251 46.11 13.85 -17.64
CA ASP A 251 46.00 12.67 -18.50
C ASP A 251 46.34 11.41 -17.71
N VAL A 252 45.32 10.56 -17.52
CA VAL A 252 45.53 9.16 -17.18
C VAL A 252 46.09 8.51 -18.45
N PRO A 253 47.26 7.86 -18.41
CA PRO A 253 47.82 7.25 -19.61
C PRO A 253 46.87 6.17 -20.12
N ASP A 254 46.34 6.40 -21.33
CA ASP A 254 45.64 5.40 -22.12
C ASP A 254 46.60 4.25 -22.40
N ILE A 255 46.17 3.04 -22.07
CA ILE A 255 46.87 1.82 -22.45
C ILE A 255 46.53 1.59 -23.92
N ASP A 256 47.52 1.82 -24.78
CA ASP A 256 47.50 1.49 -26.21
C ASP A 256 47.24 -0.01 -26.42
N ASP A 257 46.02 -0.37 -26.81
CA ASP A 257 45.77 -1.58 -27.60
C ASP A 257 45.67 -1.16 -29.07
N THR A 258 46.82 -1.09 -29.72
CA THR A 258 46.91 -1.09 -31.18
C THR A 258 46.86 -2.54 -31.65
N ASP A 259 45.79 -2.94 -32.35
CA ASP A 259 45.99 -3.31 -33.76
C ASP A 259 44.71 -3.29 -34.59
N THR A 260 44.90 -2.87 -35.83
CA THR A 260 43.89 -2.49 -36.82
C THR A 260 43.54 -3.67 -37.71
N THR A 261 42.26 -4.02 -37.90
CA THR A 261 41.81 -4.48 -39.23
C THR A 261 40.30 -4.29 -39.45
N GLU A 262 40.00 -3.28 -40.27
CA GLU A 262 39.07 -3.30 -41.41
C GLU A 262 37.65 -3.90 -41.25
N ARG A 263 36.67 -3.00 -41.35
CA ARG A 263 35.25 -3.29 -41.56
C ARG A 263 35.03 -3.84 -42.97
N PRO A 264 34.14 -4.83 -43.14
CA PRO A 264 33.11 -4.65 -44.16
C PRO A 264 31.69 -5.03 -43.70
N ALA A 265 30.73 -4.39 -44.36
CA ALA A 265 29.31 -4.53 -44.17
C ALA A 265 28.74 -5.83 -44.77
N LYS A 266 27.75 -6.46 -44.11
CA LYS A 266 26.48 -6.89 -44.76
C LYS A 266 25.54 -7.69 -43.84
N LYS A 267 24.26 -7.26 -43.88
CA LYS A 267 23.05 -8.01 -44.29
C LYS A 267 22.67 -9.31 -43.57
N ASN A 268 21.47 -9.25 -42.99
CA ASN A 268 20.54 -10.34 -42.66
C ASN A 268 20.74 -11.63 -43.49
N GLY A 269 20.87 -12.75 -42.79
CA GLY A 269 20.80 -14.10 -43.34
C GLY A 269 20.50 -15.11 -42.23
N ARG A 270 19.37 -15.81 -42.38
CA ARG A 270 18.88 -16.90 -41.53
C ARG A 270 19.61 -18.22 -41.85
N SER A 271 19.58 -19.15 -40.87
CA SER A 271 19.78 -20.63 -40.93
C SER A 271 21.21 -21.17 -40.76
N PRO A 272 21.42 -22.47 -40.39
CA PRO A 272 20.48 -23.53 -39.95
C PRO A 272 20.90 -24.24 -38.62
N ALA A 273 20.07 -25.21 -38.22
CA ALA A 273 20.25 -26.11 -37.08
C ALA A 273 21.36 -27.17 -37.26
N ALA A 274 22.02 -27.52 -36.15
CA ALA A 274 22.58 -28.83 -35.73
C ALA A 274 23.44 -28.52 -34.49
N GLY A 275 23.35 -29.13 -33.32
CA GLY A 275 23.05 -30.50 -32.94
C GLY A 275 23.78 -30.66 -31.61
N GLY A 276 23.07 -30.51 -30.49
CA GLY A 276 23.62 -30.55 -29.14
C GLY A 276 22.78 -31.48 -28.29
N THR A 277 23.37 -32.62 -27.97
CA THR A 277 22.86 -33.78 -27.24
C THR A 277 22.00 -33.43 -26.01
N PHE A 278 20.80 -34.01 -25.96
CA PHE A 278 19.94 -34.00 -24.78
C PHE A 278 20.61 -34.78 -23.63
N ALA A 279 20.80 -34.10 -22.49
CA ALA A 279 20.99 -34.78 -21.21
C ALA A 279 19.63 -35.35 -20.76
N PRO A 280 19.56 -36.61 -20.27
CA PRO A 280 18.31 -37.19 -19.83
C PRO A 280 17.79 -36.44 -18.59
N THR A 281 16.52 -36.05 -18.68
CA THR A 281 15.68 -35.56 -17.59
C THR A 281 15.72 -36.54 -16.42
N ALA A 282 16.09 -36.03 -15.24
CA ALA A 282 15.84 -36.72 -13.99
C ALA A 282 14.32 -36.98 -13.85
N PRO A 283 13.89 -38.19 -13.46
CA PRO A 283 12.48 -38.43 -13.20
C PRO A 283 12.04 -37.62 -11.98
N ASP A 284 10.91 -36.93 -12.12
CA ASP A 284 10.13 -36.37 -11.03
C ASP A 284 9.96 -37.43 -9.94
N ASN A 285 10.62 -37.24 -8.81
CA ASN A 285 10.44 -38.05 -7.61
C ASN A 285 9.46 -37.33 -6.68
N PRO A 286 8.19 -37.79 -6.57
CA PRO A 286 7.21 -37.17 -5.68
C PRO A 286 7.40 -37.45 -4.18
N ASP A 287 8.49 -38.11 -3.75
CA ASP A 287 8.65 -38.58 -2.36
C ASP A 287 9.63 -37.76 -1.47
N LEU A 288 10.04 -36.55 -1.87
CA LEU A 288 11.03 -35.75 -1.11
C LEU A 288 10.50 -34.49 -0.41
N ASP A 289 9.19 -34.39 -0.20
CA ASP A 289 8.56 -33.38 0.67
C ASP A 289 8.36 -33.93 2.11
N TRP A 290 9.44 -34.23 2.83
CA TRP A 290 9.43 -34.40 4.29
C TRP A 290 10.84 -34.52 4.90
N VAL A 291 11.41 -33.40 5.37
CA VAL A 291 12.17 -33.28 6.65
C VAL A 291 12.05 -31.84 7.11
#